data_AF-A0A952PQC3-F1
#
_entry.id   AF-A0A952PQC3-F1
#
_cell.length_a   1.000
_cell.length_b   1.000
_cell.length_c   1.000
_cell.angle_alpha   90.00
_cell.angle_beta   90.00
_cell.angle_gamma   90.00
#
_symmetry.space_group_name_H-M   'P 1'
#
loop_
_entity.id
_entity.type
_entity.pdbx_description
1 polymer ?
#
loop_
_entity_poly.entity_id
_entity_poly.type
_entity_poly.pdbx_seq_one_letter_code
_entity_poly.pdbx_strand_id
1 'polypeptide(L)'
;MHDCPTCRVPLHGHEEVCPSCGTRQRVSKSYSGLLKGQPKKPPVNMLPFVVAFFALGVGGFVLMKSSWIGKLMARGPVQVDPMDKLSWLEARQMLYSKIDEGLKSVGSTGEYTWTSGGNPADINAPGPVELNVKTELADPNSRRQIMDPAKEFMYKAQVPSVVMNDTKTNATWTYSVQAPAVAPAGGAAGGGSEEAPPEE
;
A
#
# COMPACT_ATOMS: atom_id res chain seq x y z
N MET A 1 20.99 61.26 -31.30
CA MET A 1 21.87 61.88 -30.29
C MET A 1 21.08 62.99 -29.63
N HIS A 2 21.18 63.13 -28.32
CA HIS A 2 20.52 64.19 -27.57
C HIS A 2 21.50 64.77 -26.56
N ASP A 3 21.36 66.04 -26.22
CA ASP A 3 22.27 66.69 -25.28
C ASP A 3 21.81 66.45 -23.84
N CYS A 4 22.78 66.38 -22.92
CA CYS A 4 22.47 66.30 -21.51
C CYS A 4 21.68 67.54 -21.06
N PRO A 5 20.52 67.39 -20.40
CA PRO A 5 19.74 68.55 -19.96
C PRO A 5 20.49 69.43 -18.94
N THR A 6 21.41 68.83 -18.18
CA THR A 6 22.20 69.54 -17.15
C THR A 6 23.43 70.25 -17.71
N CYS A 7 24.30 69.57 -18.45
CA CYS A 7 25.60 70.12 -18.88
C CYS A 7 25.74 70.33 -20.39
N ARG A 8 24.68 70.06 -21.17
CA ARG A 8 24.63 70.21 -22.64
C ARG A 8 25.73 69.49 -23.43
N VAL A 9 26.36 68.48 -22.83
CA VAL A 9 27.30 67.60 -23.54
C VAL A 9 26.50 66.64 -24.43
N PRO A 10 26.94 66.41 -25.68
CA PRO A 10 26.26 65.50 -26.60
C PRO A 10 26.36 64.06 -26.11
N LEU A 11 25.23 63.34 -26.09
CA LEU A 11 25.17 61.96 -25.63
C LEU A 11 24.65 61.01 -26.71
N HIS A 12 25.20 59.81 -26.67
CA HIS A 12 24.71 58.70 -27.45
C HIS A 12 23.48 58.12 -26.75
N GLY A 13 22.41 57.82 -27.51
CA GLY A 13 21.07 57.52 -26.97
C GLY A 13 20.92 56.23 -26.16
N HIS A 14 22.03 55.59 -25.77
CA HIS A 14 22.09 54.39 -24.95
C HIS A 14 22.81 54.62 -23.60
N GLU A 15 23.32 55.83 -23.34
CA GLU A 15 23.99 56.17 -22.07
C GLU A 15 22.96 56.47 -20.97
N GLU A 16 22.90 55.61 -19.94
CA GLU A 16 21.99 55.78 -18.79
C GLU A 16 22.42 56.91 -17.85
N VAL A 17 23.68 57.34 -17.92
CA VAL A 17 24.27 58.38 -17.06
C VAL A 17 25.22 59.24 -17.89
N CYS A 18 25.09 60.56 -17.78
CA CYS A 18 26.01 61.47 -18.46
C CYS A 18 27.44 61.34 -17.86
N PRO A 19 28.47 61.05 -18.68
CA PRO A 19 29.84 60.85 -18.21
C PRO A 19 30.49 62.11 -17.65
N SER A 20 30.03 63.31 -18.05
CA SER A 20 30.63 64.57 -17.60
C SER A 20 30.04 65.12 -16.31
N CYS A 21 28.76 64.88 -16.03
CA CYS A 21 28.10 65.46 -14.85
C CYS A 21 27.37 64.44 -13.96
N GLY A 22 27.40 63.15 -14.31
CA GLY A 22 26.78 62.09 -13.53
C GLY A 22 25.24 62.10 -13.49
N THR A 23 24.59 62.99 -14.25
CA THR A 23 23.11 63.07 -14.27
C THR A 23 22.54 61.83 -14.96
N ARG A 24 21.66 61.09 -14.27
CA ARG A 24 20.94 59.94 -14.85
C ARG A 24 19.96 60.39 -15.92
N GLN A 25 19.99 59.70 -17.05
CA GLN A 25 19.11 59.98 -18.19
C GLN A 25 18.14 58.84 -18.42
N ARG A 26 16.93 59.19 -18.85
CA ARG A 26 15.92 58.21 -19.26
C ARG A 26 16.20 57.77 -20.70
N VAL A 27 16.93 56.68 -20.87
CA VAL A 27 17.07 56.02 -22.17
C VAL A 27 15.80 55.24 -22.50
N SER A 28 15.07 55.67 -23.53
CA SER A 28 13.99 54.87 -24.10
C SER A 28 14.61 53.80 -25.02
N LYS A 29 14.66 52.55 -24.58
CA LYS A 29 15.03 51.42 -25.44
C LYS A 29 13.95 51.26 -26.53
N SER A 30 14.16 51.88 -27.69
CA SER A 30 13.21 51.78 -28.80
C SER A 30 13.33 50.41 -29.47
N TYR A 31 12.56 49.44 -28.97
CA TYR A 31 12.42 48.09 -29.55
C TYR A 31 11.45 48.08 -30.75
N SER A 32 11.54 49.08 -31.65
CA SER A 32 10.60 49.28 -32.76
C SER A 32 11.25 49.03 -34.13
N GLY A 33 11.90 47.87 -34.26
CA GLY A 33 12.43 47.38 -35.54
C GLY A 33 11.83 46.04 -36.00
N LEU A 34 10.97 45.40 -35.21
CA LEU A 34 10.55 44.00 -35.43
C LEU A 34 9.12 43.80 -35.98
N LEU A 35 8.48 44.86 -36.48
CA LEU A 35 7.07 44.82 -36.93
C LEU A 35 6.82 45.46 -38.31
N LYS A 36 7.82 45.56 -39.17
CA LYS A 36 7.61 45.87 -40.60
C LYS A 36 7.94 44.65 -41.45
N GLY A 37 6.89 43.97 -41.90
CA GLY A 37 6.97 43.01 -43.02
C GLY A 37 7.02 41.54 -42.62
N GLN A 38 6.01 41.02 -41.91
CA GLN A 38 5.76 39.58 -41.95
C GLN A 38 4.87 39.25 -43.15
N PRO A 39 5.37 38.54 -44.19
CA PRO A 39 4.49 37.92 -45.18
C PRO A 39 3.59 36.94 -44.43
N LYS A 40 2.27 37.01 -44.68
CA LYS A 40 1.31 36.03 -44.15
C LYS A 40 1.75 34.65 -44.64
N LYS A 41 2.42 33.88 -43.77
CA LYS A 41 2.70 32.46 -44.02
C LYS A 41 1.35 31.75 -44.17
N PRO A 42 1.24 30.74 -45.06
CA PRO A 42 0.00 29.98 -45.21
C PRO A 42 -0.41 29.40 -43.85
N PRO A 43 -1.71 29.28 -43.55
CA PRO A 43 -2.16 28.76 -42.27
C PRO A 43 -1.64 27.34 -42.11
N VAL A 44 -0.64 27.18 -41.26
CA VAL A 44 -0.17 25.86 -40.84
C VAL A 44 -1.34 25.19 -40.12
N ASN A 45 -1.78 24.07 -40.66
CA ASN A 45 -2.80 23.25 -40.01
C ASN A 45 -2.23 22.77 -38.67
N MET A 46 -2.72 23.35 -37.57
CA MET A 46 -2.27 23.03 -36.21
C MET A 46 -2.83 21.70 -35.70
N LEU A 47 -3.83 21.13 -36.40
CA LEU A 47 -4.51 19.89 -36.04
C LEU A 47 -3.55 18.71 -35.76
N PRO A 48 -2.54 18.40 -36.59
CA PRO A 48 -1.57 17.32 -36.29
C PRO A 48 -0.77 17.55 -35.00
N PHE A 49 -0.45 18.80 -34.65
CA PHE A 49 0.31 19.09 -33.43
C PHE A 49 -0.56 18.98 -32.17
N VAL A 50 -1.82 19.42 -32.25
CA VAL A 50 -2.78 19.27 -31.14
C VAL A 50 -3.08 17.79 -30.88
N VAL A 51 -3.27 17.00 -31.93
CA VAL A 51 -3.47 15.54 -31.81
C VAL A 51 -2.24 14.86 -31.22
N ALA A 52 -1.03 15.25 -31.65
CA ALA A 52 0.21 14.69 -31.09
C ALA A 52 0.39 15.05 -29.60
N PHE A 53 0.08 16.28 -29.19
CA PHE A 53 0.15 16.70 -27.78
C PHE A 53 -0.86 15.96 -26.90
N PHE A 54 -2.10 15.78 -27.37
CA PHE A 54 -3.10 15.01 -26.65
C PHE A 54 -2.74 13.52 -26.59
N ALA A 55 -2.24 12.93 -27.68
CA ALA A 55 -1.81 11.54 -27.70
C ALA A 55 -0.62 11.28 -26.75
N LEU A 56 0.36 12.20 -26.71
CA LEU A 56 1.49 12.11 -25.77
C LEU A 56 1.06 12.38 -24.32
N GLY A 57 0.16 13.33 -24.08
CA GLY A 57 -0.35 13.64 -22.74
C GLY A 57 -1.19 12.49 -22.16
N VAL A 58 -2.11 11.94 -22.93
CA VAL A 58 -2.94 10.80 -22.51
C VAL A 58 -2.10 9.52 -22.43
N GLY A 59 -1.21 9.28 -23.39
CA GLY A 59 -0.28 8.15 -23.35
C GLY A 59 0.66 8.18 -22.15
N GLY A 60 1.23 9.33 -21.82
CA GLY A 60 2.08 9.51 -20.63
C GLY A 60 1.32 9.32 -19.32
N PHE A 61 0.07 9.78 -19.24
CA PHE A 61 -0.76 9.63 -18.04
C PHE A 61 -1.20 8.18 -17.80
N VAL A 62 -1.48 7.42 -18.88
CA VAL A 62 -1.79 5.99 -18.79
C VAL A 62 -0.55 5.19 -18.37
N LEU A 63 0.63 5.50 -18.91
CA LEU A 63 1.87 4.82 -18.54
C LEU A 63 2.29 5.08 -17.08
N MET A 64 2.03 6.27 -16.53
CA MET A 64 2.28 6.57 -15.12
C MET A 64 1.39 5.73 -14.17
N LYS A 65 0.13 5.48 -14.52
CA LYS A 65 -0.79 4.65 -13.72
C LYS A 65 -0.43 3.16 -13.69
N SER A 66 0.23 2.66 -14.73
CA SER A 66 0.70 1.26 -14.79
C SER A 66 2.04 1.01 -14.10
N SER A 67 2.73 2.06 -13.62
CA SER A 67 4.02 1.92 -12.96
C SER A 67 3.87 1.43 -11.50
N TRP A 68 4.86 0.68 -11.01
CA TRP A 68 4.91 0.23 -9.60
C TRP A 68 4.84 1.40 -8.59
N ILE A 69 5.31 2.58 -9.00
CA ILE A 69 5.27 3.84 -8.24
C ILE A 69 3.84 4.37 -8.14
N GLY A 70 3.03 4.24 -9.20
CA GLY A 70 1.60 4.55 -9.17
C GLY A 70 0.83 3.65 -8.20
N LYS A 71 1.19 2.36 -8.11
CA LYS A 71 0.64 1.43 -7.10
C LYS A 71 1.12 1.73 -5.68
N LEU A 72 2.33 2.27 -5.51
CA LEU A 72 2.87 2.65 -4.20
C LEU A 72 2.19 3.90 -3.64
N MET A 73 1.92 4.91 -4.50
CA MET A 73 1.29 6.18 -4.12
C MET A 73 -0.25 6.08 -4.01
N ALA A 74 -0.88 5.09 -4.68
CA ALA A 74 -2.32 4.80 -4.52
C ALA A 74 -2.63 3.91 -3.30
N ARG A 75 -1.59 3.42 -2.60
CA ARG A 75 -1.76 2.75 -1.32
C ARG A 75 -2.12 3.84 -0.32
N GLY A 76 -3.42 4.04 -0.11
CA GLY A 76 -3.96 4.91 0.93
C GLY A 76 -3.37 4.55 2.31
N PRO A 77 -3.68 5.34 3.36
CA PRO A 77 -3.24 5.04 4.72
C PRO A 77 -3.51 3.55 5.00
N VAL A 78 -2.48 2.83 5.44
CA VAL A 78 -2.55 1.39 5.75
C VAL A 78 -3.85 1.17 6.47
N GLN A 79 -4.78 0.49 5.81
CA GLN A 79 -6.06 0.13 6.39
C GLN A 79 -5.68 -0.82 7.50
N VAL A 80 -5.53 -0.29 8.72
CA VAL A 80 -5.19 -1.07 9.91
C VAL A 80 -6.34 -2.04 10.05
N ASP A 81 -6.11 -3.27 9.63
CA ASP A 81 -7.09 -4.32 9.66
C ASP A 81 -7.61 -4.36 11.10
N PRO A 82 -8.92 -4.23 11.37
CA PRO A 82 -9.44 -4.34 12.73
C PRO A 82 -8.95 -5.61 13.45
N MET A 83 -8.54 -6.64 12.69
CA MET A 83 -7.91 -7.87 13.16
C MET A 83 -6.47 -7.71 13.71
N ASP A 84 -5.74 -6.63 13.41
CA ASP A 84 -4.39 -6.38 13.95
C ASP A 84 -4.40 -5.86 15.39
N LYS A 85 -5.55 -5.39 15.88
CA LYS A 85 -5.70 -4.86 17.24
C LYS A 85 -6.17 -5.90 18.25
N LEU A 86 -6.67 -7.05 17.77
CA LEU A 86 -7.17 -8.11 18.64
C LEU A 86 -6.01 -8.86 19.29
N SER A 87 -6.12 -9.06 20.59
CA SER A 87 -5.25 -9.99 21.30
C SER A 87 -5.49 -11.43 20.81
N TRP A 88 -4.47 -12.28 20.93
CA TRP A 88 -4.61 -13.71 20.60
C TRP A 88 -5.73 -14.39 21.41
N LEU A 89 -6.00 -13.92 22.63
CA LEU A 89 -7.03 -14.44 23.51
C LEU A 89 -8.43 -14.03 23.04
N GLU A 90 -8.62 -12.76 22.67
CA GLU A 90 -9.88 -12.31 22.04
C GLU A 90 -10.13 -13.03 20.73
N ALA A 91 -9.08 -13.25 19.91
CA ALA A 91 -9.20 -14.01 18.68
C ALA A 91 -9.63 -15.47 18.93
N ARG A 92 -9.18 -16.11 20.02
CA ARG A 92 -9.65 -17.45 20.43
C ARG A 92 -11.12 -17.45 20.85
N GLN A 93 -11.55 -16.45 21.61
CA GLN A 93 -12.95 -16.32 22.01
C GLN A 93 -13.86 -16.08 20.80
N MET A 94 -13.42 -15.24 19.85
CA MET A 94 -14.13 -15.01 18.60
C MET A 94 -14.16 -16.26 17.72
N LEU A 95 -13.05 -17.01 17.64
CA LEU A 95 -13.01 -18.30 16.94
C LEU A 95 -14.04 -19.28 17.51
N TYR A 96 -14.08 -19.41 18.84
CA TYR A 96 -15.08 -20.24 19.53
C TYR A 96 -16.51 -19.77 19.22
N SER A 97 -16.80 -18.47 19.38
CA SER A 97 -18.13 -17.91 19.13
C SER A 97 -18.59 -18.16 17.70
N LYS A 98 -17.70 -18.02 16.71
CA LYS A 98 -18.04 -18.23 15.30
C LYS A 98 -18.33 -19.68 14.98
N ILE A 99 -17.54 -20.61 15.53
CA ILE A 99 -17.80 -22.05 15.36
C ILE A 99 -19.11 -22.42 16.04
N ASP A 100 -19.38 -21.90 17.24
CA ASP A 100 -20.60 -22.18 18.00
C ASP A 100 -21.86 -21.59 17.35
N GLU A 101 -21.80 -20.34 16.87
CA GLU A 101 -22.85 -19.72 16.06
C GLU A 101 -23.12 -20.53 14.79
N GLY A 102 -22.07 -20.95 14.09
CA GLY A 102 -22.18 -21.79 12.90
C GLY A 102 -22.86 -23.12 13.21
N LEU A 103 -22.43 -23.81 14.27
CA LEU A 103 -23.03 -25.07 14.72
C LEU A 103 -24.50 -24.91 15.09
N LYS A 104 -24.84 -23.89 15.87
CA LYS A 104 -26.22 -23.58 16.25
C LYS A 104 -27.09 -23.25 15.03
N SER A 105 -26.55 -22.54 14.04
CA SER A 105 -27.28 -22.19 12.82
C SER A 105 -27.67 -23.40 11.97
N VAL A 106 -26.90 -24.50 12.07
CA VAL A 106 -27.17 -25.77 11.39
C VAL A 106 -27.91 -26.77 12.28
N GLY A 107 -28.35 -26.35 13.47
CA GLY A 107 -29.07 -27.17 14.44
C GLY A 107 -28.20 -28.20 15.15
N SER A 108 -26.90 -27.97 15.24
CA SER A 108 -25.93 -28.84 15.90
C SER A 108 -25.29 -28.15 17.11
N THR A 109 -24.63 -28.95 17.95
CA THR A 109 -23.85 -28.49 19.10
C THR A 109 -22.49 -29.16 19.08
N GLY A 110 -21.47 -28.46 19.59
CA GLY A 110 -20.10 -28.96 19.63
C GLY A 110 -19.56 -29.11 21.06
N GLU A 111 -18.76 -30.15 21.31
CA GLU A 111 -17.83 -30.21 22.43
C GLU A 111 -16.47 -29.71 21.96
N TYR A 112 -15.84 -28.84 22.76
CA TYR A 112 -14.60 -28.16 22.39
C TYR A 112 -13.50 -28.60 23.36
N THR A 113 -12.44 -29.20 22.83
CA THR A 113 -11.25 -29.53 23.61
C THR A 113 -10.04 -28.83 23.02
N TRP A 114 -9.28 -28.16 23.88
CA TRP A 114 -8.06 -27.46 23.51
C TRP A 114 -6.87 -28.33 23.89
N THR A 115 -5.87 -28.41 23.02
CA THR A 115 -4.63 -29.14 23.27
C THR A 115 -3.41 -28.29 22.93
N SER A 116 -2.31 -28.44 23.67
CA SER A 116 -1.02 -27.82 23.38
C SER A 116 0.06 -28.89 23.45
N GLY A 117 0.76 -29.12 22.34
CA GLY A 117 1.79 -30.19 22.26
C GLY A 117 1.25 -31.58 22.61
N GLY A 118 0.01 -31.89 22.25
CA GLY A 118 -0.64 -33.18 22.52
C GLY A 118 -1.25 -33.36 23.91
N ASN A 119 -1.13 -32.38 24.81
CA ASN A 119 -1.74 -32.41 26.14
C ASN A 119 -2.97 -31.51 26.22
N PRO A 120 -3.98 -31.83 27.06
CA PRO A 120 -5.10 -30.92 27.33
C PRO A 120 -4.59 -29.55 27.80
N ALA A 121 -5.10 -28.50 27.17
CA ALA A 121 -4.74 -27.12 27.46
C ALA A 121 -6.00 -26.29 27.75
N ASP A 122 -5.81 -25.16 28.41
CA ASP A 122 -6.86 -24.16 28.58
C ASP A 122 -6.88 -23.21 27.37
N ILE A 123 -8.02 -22.59 27.09
CA ILE A 123 -8.14 -21.55 26.04
C ILE A 123 -7.15 -20.39 26.29
N ASN A 124 -6.78 -20.16 27.55
CA ASN A 124 -5.84 -19.13 27.98
C ASN A 124 -4.36 -19.59 27.96
N ALA A 125 -4.07 -20.81 27.51
CA ALA A 125 -2.70 -21.33 27.50
C ALA A 125 -1.80 -20.49 26.56
N PRO A 126 -0.59 -20.10 27.01
CA PRO A 126 0.30 -19.30 26.18
C PRO A 126 0.85 -20.12 25.00
N GLY A 127 0.94 -19.48 23.83
CA GLY A 127 1.51 -20.08 22.61
C GLY A 127 0.50 -20.89 21.79
N PRO A 128 0.95 -21.59 20.73
CA PRO A 128 0.06 -22.27 19.80
C PRO A 128 -0.77 -23.38 20.47
N VAL A 129 -2.06 -23.42 20.15
CA VAL A 129 -2.99 -24.45 20.65
C VAL A 129 -3.78 -25.05 19.51
N GLU A 130 -4.04 -26.35 19.58
CA GLU A 130 -4.91 -27.06 18.66
C GLU A 130 -6.32 -27.12 19.25
N LEU A 131 -7.33 -27.00 18.40
CA LEU A 131 -8.73 -27.08 18.81
C LEU A 131 -9.36 -28.34 18.20
N ASN A 132 -9.99 -29.16 19.03
CA ASN A 132 -10.77 -30.30 18.60
C ASN A 132 -12.24 -30.07 18.92
N VAL A 133 -13.08 -30.11 17.88
CA VAL A 133 -14.51 -29.88 17.92
C VAL A 133 -15.20 -31.20 17.62
N LYS A 134 -15.85 -31.81 18.61
CA LYS A 134 -16.74 -32.95 18.39
C LYS A 134 -18.15 -32.44 18.17
N THR A 135 -18.82 -32.86 17.10
CA THR A 135 -20.12 -32.33 16.71
C THR A 135 -21.01 -33.44 16.13
N GLU A 136 -22.30 -33.17 16.00
CA GLU A 136 -23.26 -34.05 15.32
C GLU A 136 -23.97 -33.28 14.22
N LEU A 137 -23.37 -33.20 13.03
CA LEU A 137 -23.95 -32.40 11.95
C LEU A 137 -25.13 -33.13 11.32
N ALA A 138 -26.20 -32.40 11.03
CA ALA A 138 -27.32 -32.95 10.28
C ALA A 138 -26.91 -33.28 8.83
N ASP A 139 -26.16 -32.37 8.21
CA ASP A 139 -25.55 -32.50 6.88
C ASP A 139 -24.01 -32.29 6.98
N PRO A 140 -23.19 -33.27 6.56
CA PRO A 140 -21.73 -33.14 6.52
C PRO A 140 -21.20 -31.99 5.67
N ASN A 141 -21.99 -31.48 4.71
CA ASN A 141 -21.55 -30.37 3.85
C ASN A 141 -21.63 -29.00 4.55
N SER A 142 -22.44 -28.88 5.60
CA SER A 142 -22.59 -27.65 6.39
C SER A 142 -21.30 -27.24 7.11
N ARG A 143 -20.33 -28.17 7.26
CA ARG A 143 -19.01 -27.90 7.86
C ARG A 143 -18.28 -26.70 7.27
N ARG A 144 -18.44 -26.44 5.96
CA ARG A 144 -17.77 -25.32 5.28
C ARG A 144 -18.36 -23.99 5.72
N GLN A 145 -19.69 -23.92 5.83
CA GLN A 145 -20.38 -22.70 6.27
C GLN A 145 -20.00 -22.32 7.72
N ILE A 146 -19.68 -23.33 8.55
CA ILE A 146 -19.22 -23.13 9.93
C ILE A 146 -17.75 -22.70 9.97
N MET A 147 -16.89 -23.38 9.21
CA MET A 147 -15.44 -23.22 9.33
C MET A 147 -14.86 -22.09 8.48
N ASP A 148 -15.44 -21.78 7.33
CA ASP A 148 -14.95 -20.71 6.46
C ASP A 148 -14.89 -19.32 7.14
N PRO A 149 -15.91 -18.86 7.90
CA PRO A 149 -15.80 -17.61 8.66
C PRO A 149 -14.86 -17.71 9.86
N ALA A 150 -14.61 -18.93 10.37
CA ALA A 150 -13.75 -19.17 11.53
C ALA A 150 -12.24 -19.14 11.17
N LYS A 151 -11.88 -19.49 9.93
CA LYS A 151 -10.48 -19.59 9.47
C LYS A 151 -9.68 -18.31 9.65
N GLU A 152 -10.31 -17.15 9.46
CA GLU A 152 -9.63 -15.85 9.62
C GLU A 152 -9.14 -15.63 11.06
N PHE A 153 -9.90 -16.12 12.04
CA PHE A 153 -9.55 -16.04 13.45
C PHE A 153 -8.46 -17.04 13.85
N MET A 154 -8.35 -18.19 13.17
CA MET A 154 -7.36 -19.22 13.49
C MET A 154 -5.91 -18.68 13.45
N TYR A 155 -5.60 -17.83 12.47
CA TYR A 155 -4.28 -17.24 12.32
C TYR A 155 -3.90 -16.33 13.51
N LYS A 156 -4.82 -15.43 13.89
CA LYS A 156 -4.61 -14.49 15.01
C LYS A 156 -4.71 -15.16 16.38
N ALA A 157 -5.55 -16.17 16.51
CA ALA A 157 -5.73 -16.97 17.71
C ALA A 157 -4.54 -17.90 18.04
N GLN A 158 -3.55 -17.98 17.15
CA GLN A 158 -2.45 -18.95 17.20
C GLN A 158 -2.99 -20.39 17.27
N VAL A 159 -4.03 -20.67 16.48
CA VAL A 159 -4.64 -22.00 16.38
C VAL A 159 -4.26 -22.60 15.03
N PRO A 160 -3.09 -23.27 14.92
CA PRO A 160 -2.60 -23.78 13.63
C PRO A 160 -3.48 -24.88 13.05
N SER A 161 -4.22 -25.60 13.90
CA SER A 161 -5.05 -26.74 13.51
C SER A 161 -6.37 -26.74 14.28
N VAL A 162 -7.47 -26.85 13.55
CA VAL A 162 -8.81 -27.16 14.08
C VAL A 162 -9.23 -28.51 13.51
N VAL A 163 -9.45 -29.50 14.37
CA VAL A 163 -9.93 -30.83 14.02
C VAL A 163 -11.42 -30.90 14.34
N MET A 164 -12.27 -31.08 13.34
CA MET A 164 -13.71 -31.26 13.50
C MET A 164 -14.06 -32.74 13.32
N ASN A 165 -14.60 -33.36 14.36
CA ASN A 165 -15.04 -34.76 14.41
C ASN A 165 -16.56 -34.82 14.43
N ASP A 166 -17.17 -35.35 13.39
CA ASP A 166 -18.61 -35.62 13.34
C ASP A 166 -18.89 -37.04 13.83
N THR A 167 -19.49 -37.17 15.02
CA THR A 167 -19.82 -38.48 15.62
C THR A 167 -20.98 -39.16 14.90
N LYS A 168 -21.84 -38.40 14.23
CA LYS A 168 -22.99 -38.95 13.50
C LYS A 168 -22.57 -39.62 12.21
N THR A 169 -21.66 -39.01 11.45
CA THR A 169 -21.15 -39.57 10.18
C THR A 169 -19.78 -40.22 10.29
N ASN A 170 -19.18 -40.25 11.48
CA ASN A 170 -17.82 -40.74 11.73
C ASN A 170 -16.76 -40.10 10.82
N ALA A 171 -16.94 -38.82 10.49
CA ALA A 171 -16.07 -38.10 9.58
C ALA A 171 -15.19 -37.12 10.37
N THR A 172 -13.91 -37.06 10.01
CA THR A 172 -12.96 -36.12 10.61
C THR A 172 -12.44 -35.18 9.54
N TRP A 173 -12.50 -33.88 9.82
CA TRP A 173 -11.96 -32.83 8.95
C TRP A 173 -10.98 -31.96 9.70
N THR A 174 -9.79 -31.82 9.14
CA THR A 174 -8.75 -30.96 9.69
C THR A 174 -8.64 -29.68 8.88
N TYR A 175 -8.72 -28.55 9.56
CA TYR A 175 -8.51 -27.23 8.99
C TYR A 175 -7.19 -26.71 9.54
N SER A 176 -6.22 -26.50 8.66
CA SER A 176 -4.93 -25.95 9.03
C SER A 176 -4.76 -24.57 8.44
N VAL A 177 -4.12 -23.70 9.22
CA VAL A 177 -3.60 -22.42 8.73
C VAL A 177 -2.10 -22.42 8.98
N GLN A 178 -1.33 -21.92 8.02
CA GLN A 178 0.08 -21.61 8.29
C GLN A 178 0.09 -20.53 9.37
N ALA A 179 0.44 -20.89 10.61
CA ALA A 179 0.74 -19.91 11.63
C ALA A 179 1.87 -19.00 11.12
N PRO A 180 1.86 -17.69 11.41
CA PRO A 180 3.06 -16.90 11.21
C PRO A 180 4.19 -17.59 11.97
N ALA A 181 5.34 -17.79 11.31
CA ALA A 181 6.54 -18.19 12.01
C ALA A 181 6.71 -17.22 13.18
N VAL A 182 6.63 -17.72 14.41
CA VAL A 182 6.93 -16.93 15.60
C VAL A 182 8.40 -16.57 15.44
N ALA A 183 8.69 -15.34 14.99
CA ALA A 183 10.03 -14.81 15.08
C ALA A 183 10.41 -14.92 16.57
N PRO A 184 11.51 -15.63 16.91
CA PRO A 184 11.92 -15.72 18.29
C PRO A 184 12.06 -14.29 18.83
N ALA A 185 11.34 -14.01 19.91
CA ALA A 185 11.47 -12.77 20.65
C ALA A 185 12.89 -12.69 21.20
N GLY A 186 13.79 -12.07 20.42
CA GLY A 186 15.22 -12.06 20.74
C GLY A 186 16.10 -11.56 19.60
N GLY A 187 15.64 -10.56 18.83
CA GLY A 187 16.46 -9.87 17.85
C GLY A 187 17.15 -8.64 18.46
N ALA A 188 17.98 -8.83 19.48
CA ALA A 188 18.98 -7.84 19.86
C ALA A 188 20.30 -8.21 19.18
N ALA A 189 20.66 -7.41 18.18
CA ALA A 189 22.02 -7.09 17.73
C ALA A 189 23.08 -8.22 17.65
N GLY A 190 23.52 -8.47 16.41
CA GLY A 190 24.94 -8.37 16.05
C GLY A 190 25.83 -9.56 16.38
N GLY A 191 26.44 -10.11 15.33
CA GLY A 191 27.59 -11.01 15.46
C GLY A 191 27.77 -11.83 14.20
N GLY A 192 28.51 -11.29 13.25
CA GLY A 192 28.92 -12.04 12.06
C GLY A 192 29.78 -13.23 12.46
N SER A 193 29.53 -14.36 11.81
CA SER A 193 30.54 -15.38 11.60
C SER A 193 30.74 -15.53 10.10
N GLU A 194 31.89 -15.03 9.70
CA GLU A 194 32.60 -15.37 8.49
C GLU A 194 32.82 -16.88 8.45
N GLU A 195 32.23 -17.56 7.46
CA GLU A 195 32.54 -18.96 7.14
C GLU A 195 33.11 -18.99 5.73
N ALA A 196 34.42 -19.24 5.67
CA ALA A 196 35.22 -19.34 4.46
C ALA A 196 34.80 -20.55 3.60
N PRO A 197 34.94 -20.50 2.26
CA PRO A 197 34.65 -21.64 1.40
C PRO A 197 35.76 -22.72 1.50
N PRO A 198 35.43 -24.01 1.32
CA PRO A 198 36.42 -25.07 1.28
C PRO A 198 37.19 -25.08 -0.05
N GLU A 199 38.50 -25.32 0.01
CA GLU A 199 39.34 -25.70 -1.13
C GLU A 199 39.10 -27.16 -1.52
N GLU A 200 38.82 -27.41 -2.80
CA GLU A 200 39.25 -28.59 -3.56
C GLU A 200 39.73 -28.14 -4.95
#